data_AF-A0A1H5L7G1-F1
#
_entry.id   AF-A0A1H5L7G1-F1
#
_cell.length_a   1.000
_cell.length_b   1.000
_cell.length_c   1.000
_cell.angle_alpha   90.00
_cell.angle_beta   90.00
_cell.angle_gamma   90.00
#
_symmetry.space_group_name_H-M   'P 1'
#
loop_
_entity.id
_entity.type
_entity.pdbx_description
1 polymer ?
#
loop_
_entity_poly.entity_id
_entity_poly.type
_entity_poly.pdbx_seq_one_letter_code
_entity_poly.pdbx_strand_id
1 'polypeptide(L)'
;MKFNSDLLWSFYLIAAAVLFFSFGNFIGSSQTEKELSCQLKRSEEKIQILNRENQQLSEQLTSRGIYSYPQAGIISAEEEDQVTLLLMLNGQKALKDLVVKRSMLPGYSLLKGSEAKETMLSQKITYLGSLKPHTPAAFEMPLKQKEAAIEFIFKSGKKQWKQILRVRQNDKGEIFSFWVITNGNDLVIDKHVDKGFPMEKDGSILLWEDRKVRYSEIEMNSVFRF
;
A
#
# COMPACT_ATOMS: atom_id res chain seq x y z
N MET A 1 -92.19 10.50 -23.04
CA MET A 1 -90.75 10.74 -22.83
C MET A 1 -90.11 9.47 -22.27
N LYS A 2 -89.49 8.64 -23.12
CA LYS A 2 -88.67 7.50 -22.69
C LYS A 2 -87.27 8.01 -22.43
N PHE A 3 -87.09 8.70 -21.31
CA PHE A 3 -85.75 9.10 -20.89
C PHE A 3 -85.05 7.89 -20.25
N ASN A 4 -83.87 7.59 -20.79
CA ASN A 4 -82.67 7.22 -20.01
C ASN A 4 -82.41 5.78 -19.59
N SER A 5 -82.88 4.73 -20.28
CA SER A 5 -82.30 3.40 -20.02
C SER A 5 -80.88 3.30 -20.59
N ASP A 6 -80.68 3.65 -21.85
CA ASP A 6 -79.35 3.61 -22.49
C ASP A 6 -78.37 4.63 -21.89
N LEU A 7 -78.88 5.78 -21.45
CA LEU A 7 -78.08 6.82 -20.79
C LEU A 7 -77.65 6.40 -19.37
N LEU A 8 -78.52 5.71 -18.61
CA LEU A 8 -78.15 5.11 -17.32
C LEU A 8 -77.15 3.97 -17.48
N TRP A 9 -77.33 3.11 -18.47
CA TRP A 9 -76.38 2.03 -18.78
C TRP A 9 -75.02 2.57 -19.23
N SER A 10 -75.00 3.63 -20.03
CA SER A 10 -73.78 4.31 -20.45
C SER A 10 -73.04 4.92 -19.26
N PHE A 11 -73.76 5.60 -18.36
CA PHE A 11 -73.17 6.13 -17.11
C PHE A 11 -72.60 5.02 -16.22
N TYR A 12 -73.31 3.89 -16.10
CA TYR A 12 -72.85 2.75 -15.31
C TYR A 12 -71.58 2.12 -15.90
N LEU A 13 -71.51 1.96 -17.22
CA LEU A 13 -70.33 1.44 -17.90
C LEU A 13 -69.12 2.38 -17.79
N ILE A 14 -69.33 3.69 -17.92
CA ILE A 14 -68.26 4.69 -17.75
C ILE A 14 -67.76 4.69 -16.30
N ALA A 15 -68.66 4.67 -15.32
CA ALA A 15 -68.27 4.61 -13.91
C ALA A 15 -67.52 3.32 -13.58
N ALA A 16 -67.97 2.17 -14.09
CA ALA A 16 -67.28 0.90 -13.93
C ALA A 16 -65.89 0.92 -14.58
N ALA A 17 -65.77 1.44 -15.81
CA ALA A 17 -64.48 1.56 -16.49
C ALA A 17 -63.50 2.46 -15.73
N VAL A 18 -63.96 3.61 -15.23
CA VAL A 18 -63.12 4.52 -14.42
C VAL A 18 -62.66 3.85 -13.12
N LEU A 19 -63.54 3.08 -12.47
CA LEU A 19 -63.17 2.30 -11.28
C LEU A 19 -62.14 1.23 -11.62
N PHE A 20 -62.33 0.44 -12.68
CA PHE A 20 -61.36 -0.57 -13.11
C PHE A 20 -60.01 0.02 -13.49
N PHE A 21 -59.98 1.16 -14.19
CA PHE A 21 -58.73 1.85 -14.53
C PHE A 21 -58.03 2.41 -13.28
N SER A 22 -58.78 3.02 -12.35
CA SER A 22 -58.22 3.55 -11.11
C SER A 22 -57.66 2.44 -10.22
N PHE A 23 -58.40 1.34 -10.05
CA PHE A 23 -57.96 0.19 -9.26
C PHE A 23 -56.78 -0.53 -9.90
N GLY A 24 -56.78 -0.69 -11.23
CA GLY A 24 -55.68 -1.28 -11.98
C GLY A 24 -54.39 -0.47 -11.86
N ASN A 25 -54.49 0.87 -11.96
CA ASN A 25 -53.34 1.75 -11.80
C ASN A 25 -52.79 1.75 -10.37
N PHE A 26 -53.64 1.71 -9.35
CA PHE A 26 -53.22 1.70 -7.94
C PHE A 26 -52.56 0.36 -7.52
N ILE A 27 -53.12 -0.76 -7.96
CA ILE A 27 -52.55 -2.09 -7.68
C ILE A 27 -51.25 -2.27 -8.47
N GLY A 28 -51.27 -1.92 -9.76
CA GLY A 28 -50.11 -1.98 -10.64
C GLY A 28 -48.96 -1.13 -10.12
N SER A 29 -49.20 0.14 -9.77
CA SER A 29 -48.14 1.01 -9.26
C SER A 29 -47.51 0.48 -7.96
N SER A 30 -48.32 0.00 -7.01
CA SER A 30 -47.81 -0.50 -5.73
C SER A 30 -47.00 -1.81 -5.86
N GLN A 31 -47.38 -2.69 -6.79
CA GLN A 31 -46.62 -3.92 -7.05
C GLN A 31 -45.33 -3.60 -7.78
N THR A 32 -45.37 -2.71 -8.77
CA THR A 32 -44.18 -2.30 -9.53
C THR A 32 -43.18 -1.57 -8.64
N GLU A 33 -43.63 -0.68 -7.74
CA GLU A 33 -42.76 0.00 -6.75
C GLU A 33 -42.14 -0.97 -5.75
N LYS A 34 -42.90 -1.96 -5.27
CA LYS A 34 -42.37 -3.01 -4.38
C LYS A 34 -41.35 -3.89 -5.09
N GLU A 35 -41.59 -4.24 -6.34
CA GLU A 35 -40.66 -5.04 -7.12
C GLU A 35 -39.38 -4.26 -7.45
N LEU A 36 -39.50 -3.00 -7.87
CA LEU A 36 -38.38 -2.08 -8.10
C LEU A 36 -37.54 -1.87 -6.83
N SER A 37 -38.18 -1.62 -5.68
CA SER A 37 -37.46 -1.43 -4.42
C SER A 37 -36.76 -2.71 -3.94
N CYS A 38 -37.35 -3.89 -4.14
CA CYS A 38 -36.67 -5.17 -3.90
C CYS A 38 -35.49 -5.39 -4.85
N GLN A 39 -35.62 -5.05 -6.14
CA GLN A 39 -34.53 -5.15 -7.11
C GLN A 39 -33.39 -4.17 -6.79
N LEU A 40 -33.71 -2.94 -6.37
CA LEU A 40 -32.72 -1.95 -5.95
C LEU A 40 -31.92 -2.42 -4.73
N LYS A 41 -32.60 -2.92 -3.68
CA LYS A 41 -31.91 -3.49 -2.51
C LYS A 41 -30.99 -4.65 -2.88
N ARG A 42 -31.43 -5.57 -3.75
CA ARG A 42 -30.59 -6.68 -4.24
C ARG A 42 -29.40 -6.17 -5.05
N SER A 43 -29.57 -5.11 -5.84
CA SER A 43 -28.49 -4.49 -6.60
C SER A 43 -27.48 -3.80 -5.67
N GLU A 44 -27.94 -3.07 -4.65
CA GLU A 44 -27.09 -2.45 -3.63
C GLU A 44 -26.28 -3.49 -2.85
N GLU A 45 -26.92 -4.59 -2.43
CA GLU A 45 -26.22 -5.71 -1.78
C GLU A 45 -25.16 -6.31 -2.70
N LYS A 46 -25.48 -6.50 -3.99
CA LYS A 46 -24.52 -7.00 -4.99
C LYS A 46 -23.35 -6.03 -5.19
N ILE A 47 -23.60 -4.73 -5.20
CA ILE A 47 -22.56 -3.69 -5.29
C ILE A 47 -21.68 -3.72 -4.04
N GLN A 48 -22.26 -3.86 -2.84
CA GLN A 48 -21.47 -3.97 -1.61
C GLN A 48 -20.60 -5.23 -1.60
N ILE A 49 -21.12 -6.37 -2.06
CA ILE A 49 -20.36 -7.61 -2.21
C ILE A 49 -19.23 -7.42 -3.22
N LEU A 50 -19.52 -6.90 -4.40
CA LEU A 50 -18.51 -6.63 -5.43
C LEU A 50 -17.45 -5.63 -4.97
N ASN A 51 -17.82 -4.61 -4.19
CA ASN A 51 -16.87 -3.67 -3.60
C ASN A 51 -15.99 -4.34 -2.55
N ARG A 52 -16.54 -5.21 -1.70
CA ARG A 52 -15.75 -6.01 -0.75
C ARG A 52 -14.83 -6.98 -1.46
N GLU A 53 -15.29 -7.65 -2.51
CA GLU A 53 -14.47 -8.55 -3.34
C GLU A 53 -13.36 -7.78 -4.07
N ASN A 54 -13.65 -6.61 -4.65
CA ASN A 54 -12.64 -5.74 -5.25
C ASN A 54 -11.64 -5.23 -4.22
N GLN A 55 -12.11 -4.88 -3.02
CA GLN A 55 -11.25 -4.44 -1.94
C GLN A 55 -10.35 -5.60 -1.47
N GLN A 56 -10.88 -6.81 -1.30
CA GLN A 56 -10.11 -8.00 -0.97
C GLN A 56 -9.13 -8.38 -2.07
N LEU A 57 -9.53 -8.31 -3.34
CA LEU A 57 -8.64 -8.51 -4.49
C LEU A 57 -7.56 -7.44 -4.53
N SER A 58 -7.89 -6.18 -4.25
CA SER A 58 -6.92 -5.08 -4.17
C SER A 58 -5.95 -5.27 -3.01
N GLU A 59 -6.42 -5.67 -1.83
CA GLU A 59 -5.59 -6.03 -0.68
C GLU A 59 -4.71 -7.25 -0.98
N GLN A 60 -5.22 -8.24 -1.72
CA GLN A 60 -4.44 -9.39 -2.20
C GLN A 60 -3.42 -9.01 -3.29
N LEU A 61 -3.75 -8.07 -4.18
CA LEU A 61 -2.84 -7.49 -5.17
C LEU A 61 -1.70 -6.72 -4.49
N THR A 62 -2.01 -6.02 -3.40
CA THR A 62 -1.07 -5.24 -2.59
C THR A 62 -0.20 -6.15 -1.72
N SER A 63 -0.77 -7.21 -1.13
CA SER A 63 -0.07 -8.08 -0.18
C SER A 63 0.65 -9.28 -0.80
N ARG A 64 0.31 -9.73 -2.02
CA ARG A 64 0.80 -11.01 -2.58
C ARG A 64 1.07 -11.07 -4.09
N GLY A 65 1.71 -10.05 -4.67
CA GLY A 65 2.83 -10.36 -5.58
C GLY A 65 2.68 -10.26 -7.10
N ILE A 66 2.09 -9.19 -7.64
CA ILE A 66 2.34 -8.82 -9.05
C ILE A 66 3.59 -7.94 -9.19
N TYR A 67 3.82 -6.99 -8.28
CA TYR A 67 5.00 -6.14 -8.30
C TYR A 67 6.12 -6.74 -7.44
N SER A 68 7.04 -7.46 -8.07
CA SER A 68 8.21 -8.00 -7.40
C SER A 68 9.31 -6.95 -7.26
N TYR A 69 9.78 -6.75 -6.02
CA TYR A 69 10.84 -5.81 -5.69
C TYR A 69 11.74 -6.36 -4.57
N PRO A 70 13.03 -6.01 -4.56
CA PRO A 70 13.94 -6.40 -3.50
C PRO A 70 13.73 -5.51 -2.26
N GLN A 71 13.86 -6.07 -1.07
CA GLN A 71 13.83 -5.33 0.19
C GLN A 71 15.02 -5.75 1.05
N ALA A 72 15.71 -4.79 1.65
CA ALA A 72 16.71 -5.03 2.68
C ALA A 72 16.10 -4.85 4.08
N GLY A 73 16.36 -5.79 4.98
CA GLY A 73 16.11 -5.67 6.41
C GLY A 73 17.39 -5.88 7.20
N ILE A 74 17.33 -5.70 8.52
CA ILE A 74 18.43 -6.00 9.42
C ILE A 74 18.00 -7.09 10.39
N ILE A 75 18.90 -8.02 10.62
CA ILE A 75 18.85 -8.97 11.72
C ILE A 75 20.10 -8.79 12.57
N SER A 76 19.96 -8.95 13.89
CA SER A 76 21.11 -8.97 14.80
C SER A 76 22.06 -10.09 14.40
N ALA A 77 23.36 -9.79 14.31
CA ALA A 77 24.36 -10.84 14.13
C ALA A 77 24.66 -11.52 15.48
N GLU A 78 25.34 -12.67 15.41
CA GLU A 78 25.80 -13.38 16.62
C GLU A 78 26.92 -12.60 17.36
N GLU A 79 27.66 -11.74 16.65
CA GLU A 79 28.68 -10.86 17.23
C GLU A 79 28.11 -9.47 17.56
N GLU A 80 28.42 -8.93 18.74
CA GLU A 80 27.85 -7.68 19.29
C GLU A 80 28.09 -6.43 18.42
N ASP A 81 29.14 -6.43 17.60
CA ASP A 81 29.54 -5.30 16.75
C ASP A 81 29.18 -5.50 15.26
N GLN A 82 28.43 -6.55 14.92
CA GLN A 82 28.03 -6.85 13.57
C GLN A 82 26.51 -6.84 13.41
N VAL A 83 26.05 -6.45 12.23
CA VAL A 83 24.66 -6.64 11.82
C VAL A 83 24.62 -7.33 10.47
N THR A 84 23.65 -8.22 10.32
CA THR A 84 23.42 -8.89 9.05
C THR A 84 22.33 -8.16 8.29
N LEU A 85 22.68 -7.66 7.12
CA LEU A 85 21.73 -7.11 6.15
C LEU A 85 21.13 -8.26 5.36
N LEU A 86 19.83 -8.47 5.51
CA LEU A 86 19.09 -9.51 4.82
C LEU A 86 18.32 -8.91 3.64
N LEU A 87 18.65 -9.33 2.43
CA LEU A 87 17.96 -8.94 1.21
C LEU A 87 16.97 -10.04 0.83
N MET A 88 15.70 -9.68 0.79
CA MET A 88 14.58 -10.57 0.47
C MET A 88 13.84 -10.07 -0.76
N LEU A 89 13.08 -10.95 -1.39
CA LEU A 89 12.17 -10.59 -2.46
C LEU A 89 10.76 -10.47 -1.90
N ASN A 90 10.14 -9.29 -2.07
CA ASN A 90 8.70 -9.15 -1.94
C ASN A 90 8.05 -9.45 -3.29
N GLY A 91 7.01 -10.29 -3.28
CA GLY A 91 6.29 -10.75 -4.46
C GLY A 91 6.78 -12.09 -5.03
N GLN A 92 6.12 -12.57 -6.09
CA GLN A 92 6.27 -13.95 -6.55
C GLN A 92 7.30 -14.13 -7.67
N LYS A 93 7.54 -13.09 -8.48
CA LYS A 93 8.39 -13.17 -9.67
C LYS A 93 9.85 -12.90 -9.32
N ALA A 94 10.71 -13.89 -9.53
CA ALA A 94 12.14 -13.75 -9.34
C ALA A 94 12.74 -12.57 -10.12
N LEU A 95 13.65 -11.85 -9.47
CA LEU A 95 14.43 -10.78 -10.10
C LEU A 95 15.73 -11.39 -10.61
N LYS A 96 15.88 -11.42 -11.93
CA LYS A 96 17.09 -11.94 -12.58
C LYS A 96 18.16 -10.85 -12.68
N ASP A 97 19.41 -11.26 -12.71
CA ASP A 97 20.59 -10.40 -12.91
C ASP A 97 20.58 -9.17 -11.99
N LEU A 98 20.18 -9.39 -10.73
CA LEU A 98 20.06 -8.35 -9.72
C LEU A 98 21.46 -7.86 -9.31
N VAL A 99 21.71 -6.59 -9.55
CA VAL A 99 22.87 -5.86 -9.05
C VAL A 99 22.42 -4.99 -7.90
N VAL A 100 23.12 -5.06 -6.77
CA VAL A 100 22.94 -4.14 -5.66
C VAL A 100 24.17 -3.25 -5.54
N LYS A 101 23.94 -1.93 -5.50
CA LYS A 101 24.93 -0.96 -5.02
C LYS A 101 24.54 -0.56 -3.62
N ARG A 102 25.50 -0.56 -2.71
CA ARG A 102 25.29 -0.19 -1.31
C ARG A 102 26.29 0.86 -0.88
N SER A 103 25.81 1.89 -0.21
CA SER A 103 26.63 2.86 0.52
C SER A 103 26.20 2.86 1.98
N MET A 104 27.14 3.14 2.87
CA MET A 104 26.93 3.11 4.31
C MET A 104 27.67 4.27 4.96
N LEU A 105 27.01 4.87 5.94
CA LEU A 105 27.52 5.97 6.71
C LEU A 105 27.19 5.76 8.20
N PRO A 106 28.16 5.35 9.04
CA PRO A 106 27.97 5.28 10.49
C PRO A 106 27.83 6.69 11.09
N GLY A 107 27.13 6.82 12.21
CA GLY A 107 27.05 8.09 12.97
C GLY A 107 26.31 9.22 12.25
N TYR A 108 25.30 8.86 11.44
CA TYR A 108 24.68 9.80 10.50
C TYR A 108 23.92 10.96 11.15
N SER A 109 23.53 10.87 12.42
CA SER A 109 22.78 11.92 13.11
C SER A 109 23.58 13.19 13.35
N LEU A 110 24.91 13.07 13.35
CA LEU A 110 25.85 14.18 13.58
C LEU A 110 26.26 14.89 12.28
N LEU A 111 25.81 14.40 11.13
CA LEU A 111 26.21 14.91 9.82
C LEU A 111 25.08 15.68 9.16
N LYS A 112 25.43 16.77 8.47
CA LYS A 112 24.49 17.48 7.61
C LYS A 112 24.22 16.71 6.32
N GLY A 113 23.06 16.90 5.72
CA GLY A 113 22.67 16.20 4.50
C GLY A 113 23.61 16.42 3.30
N SER A 114 24.29 17.57 3.21
CA SER A 114 25.31 17.83 2.19
C SER A 114 26.58 16.99 2.40
N GLU A 115 27.09 16.97 3.63
CA GLU A 115 28.29 16.21 4.04
C GLU A 115 28.06 14.69 3.90
N ALA A 116 26.85 14.25 4.24
CA ALA A 116 26.45 12.86 4.09
C ALA A 116 26.48 12.39 2.62
N LYS A 117 26.07 13.25 1.67
CA LYS A 117 26.10 12.92 0.24
C LYS A 117 27.53 12.77 -0.29
N GLU A 118 28.45 13.62 0.16
CA GLU A 118 29.86 13.55 -0.20
C GLU A 118 30.52 12.30 0.41
N THR A 119 30.18 11.96 1.65
CA THR A 119 30.77 10.80 2.35
C THR A 119 30.23 9.46 1.81
N MET A 120 28.97 9.43 1.34
CA MET A 120 28.35 8.22 0.75
C MET A 120 28.87 7.84 -0.65
N LEU A 121 29.89 8.52 -1.19
CA LEU A 121 30.48 8.22 -2.49
C LEU A 121 31.13 6.83 -2.57
N SER A 122 31.54 6.26 -1.43
CA SER A 122 32.04 4.88 -1.38
C SER A 122 30.88 3.88 -1.56
N GLN A 123 30.76 3.34 -2.78
CA GLN A 123 29.73 2.37 -3.14
C GLN A 123 30.36 0.99 -3.33
N LYS A 124 29.87 -0.02 -2.61
CA LYS A 124 30.17 -1.43 -2.89
C LYS A 124 29.11 -1.97 -3.85
N ILE A 125 29.57 -2.54 -4.96
CA ILE A 125 28.69 -3.16 -5.95
C ILE A 125 28.78 -4.67 -5.80
N THR A 126 27.64 -5.33 -5.67
CA THR A 126 27.55 -6.79 -5.60
C THR A 126 26.57 -7.29 -6.63
N TYR A 127 26.97 -8.32 -7.38
CA TYR A 127 26.07 -9.07 -8.24
C TYR A 127 25.45 -10.23 -7.46
N LEU A 128 24.12 -10.26 -7.38
CA LEU A 128 23.36 -11.27 -6.64
C LEU A 128 22.79 -12.38 -7.53
N GLY A 129 22.95 -12.28 -8.86
CA GLY A 129 22.32 -13.20 -9.79
C GLY A 129 20.81 -13.11 -9.71
N SER A 130 20.14 -14.22 -9.38
CA SER A 130 18.67 -14.26 -9.27
C SER A 130 18.19 -14.24 -7.82
N LEU A 131 17.46 -13.19 -7.44
CA LEU A 131 16.78 -13.12 -6.14
C LEU A 131 15.39 -13.77 -6.24
N LYS A 132 15.12 -14.75 -5.36
CA LYS A 132 13.89 -15.55 -5.33
C LYS A 132 13.18 -15.41 -3.96
N PRO A 133 11.85 -15.64 -3.87
CA PRO A 133 11.07 -15.44 -2.63
C PRO A 133 11.59 -16.19 -1.40
N HIS A 134 12.26 -17.33 -1.60
CA HIS A 134 12.76 -18.20 -0.53
C HIS A 134 14.29 -18.38 -0.56
N THR A 135 14.99 -17.47 -1.23
CA THR A 135 16.45 -17.52 -1.34
C THR A 135 16.98 -16.10 -1.08
N PRO A 136 16.99 -15.67 0.19
CA PRO A 136 17.49 -14.35 0.54
C PRO A 136 19.01 -14.30 0.34
N ALA A 137 19.53 -13.09 0.16
CA ALA A 137 20.96 -12.83 0.19
C ALA A 137 21.30 -12.10 1.49
N ALA A 138 22.38 -12.50 2.16
CA ALA A 138 22.81 -11.88 3.39
C ALA A 138 24.17 -11.22 3.22
N PHE A 139 24.38 -10.12 3.93
CA PHE A 139 25.70 -9.53 4.07
C PHE A 139 25.94 -9.10 5.50
N GLU A 140 27.09 -9.48 6.02
CA GLU A 140 27.60 -8.93 7.26
C GLU A 140 28.11 -7.50 7.02
N MET A 141 27.85 -6.65 8.01
CA MET A 141 28.45 -5.34 8.09
C MET A 141 28.82 -4.99 9.54
N PRO A 142 29.96 -4.32 9.75
CA PRO A 142 30.31 -3.83 11.07
C PRO A 142 29.45 -2.62 11.43
N LEU A 143 28.83 -2.66 12.60
CA LEU A 143 28.10 -1.55 13.19
C LEU A 143 28.99 -0.89 14.26
N LYS A 144 30.09 -0.26 13.83
CA LYS A 144 31.10 0.34 14.73
C LYS A 144 30.57 1.47 15.64
N GLN A 145 29.36 1.94 15.39
CA GLN A 145 28.70 3.02 16.12
C GLN A 145 27.25 2.64 16.34
N LYS A 146 26.59 3.22 17.35
CA LYS A 146 25.18 2.94 17.69
C LYS A 146 24.18 3.24 16.56
N GLU A 147 24.60 3.81 15.44
CA GLU A 147 23.71 4.08 14.32
C GLU A 147 24.43 4.06 12.97
N ALA A 148 23.67 3.74 11.92
CA ALA A 148 24.13 3.76 10.54
C ALA A 148 23.01 4.16 9.58
N ALA A 149 23.38 4.93 8.56
CA ALA A 149 22.57 5.20 7.39
C ALA A 149 23.06 4.33 6.24
N ILE A 150 22.16 3.58 5.62
CA ILE A 150 22.47 2.66 4.53
C ILE A 150 21.58 3.01 3.36
N GLU A 151 22.16 3.13 2.18
CA GLU A 151 21.42 3.31 0.93
C GLU A 151 21.71 2.14 0.01
N PHE A 152 20.64 1.54 -0.51
CA PHE A 152 20.68 0.49 -1.52
C PHE A 152 20.11 1.01 -2.83
N ILE A 153 20.82 0.75 -3.93
CA ILE A 153 20.32 0.92 -5.28
C ILE A 153 20.31 -0.45 -5.94
N PHE A 154 19.12 -0.98 -6.16
CA PHE A 154 18.90 -2.26 -6.80
C PHE A 154 18.61 -2.07 -8.28
N LYS A 155 19.23 -2.88 -9.14
CA LYS A 155 18.99 -2.88 -10.59
C LYS A 155 18.77 -4.29 -11.10
N SER A 156 17.72 -4.50 -11.90
CA SER A 156 17.44 -5.76 -12.58
C SER A 156 16.84 -5.45 -13.96
N GLY A 157 17.62 -5.68 -15.01
CA GLY A 157 17.26 -5.27 -16.38
C GLY A 157 16.98 -3.76 -16.46
N LYS A 158 15.76 -3.40 -16.89
CA LYS A 158 15.31 -1.99 -16.98
C LYS A 158 14.72 -1.44 -15.67
N LYS A 159 14.59 -2.27 -14.62
CA LYS A 159 13.98 -1.87 -13.35
C LYS A 159 15.05 -1.42 -12.37
N GLN A 160 14.73 -0.37 -11.63
CA GLN A 160 15.56 0.16 -10.56
C GLN A 160 14.68 0.39 -9.32
N TRP A 161 15.27 0.17 -8.15
CA TRP A 161 14.69 0.52 -6.86
C TRP A 161 15.75 1.17 -6.00
N LYS A 162 15.34 2.09 -5.15
CA LYS A 162 16.20 2.70 -4.15
C LYS A 162 15.60 2.47 -2.78
N GLN A 163 16.39 1.95 -1.86
CA GLN A 163 15.98 1.80 -0.48
C GLN A 163 16.91 2.59 0.44
N ILE A 164 16.30 3.40 1.30
CA ILE A 164 16.97 4.11 2.36
C ILE A 164 16.65 3.38 3.65
N LEU A 165 17.69 3.03 4.41
CA LEU A 165 17.60 2.33 5.68
C LEU A 165 18.35 3.13 6.73
N ARG A 166 17.75 3.25 7.91
CA ARG A 166 18.31 3.86 9.11
C ARG A 166 18.29 2.83 10.20
N VAL A 167 19.42 2.69 10.86
CA VAL A 167 19.67 1.69 11.89
C VAL A 167 20.07 2.42 13.14
N ARG A 168 19.48 2.05 14.27
CA ARG A 168 19.87 2.55 15.58
C ARG A 168 19.86 1.41 16.59
N GLN A 169 20.91 1.35 17.38
CA GLN A 169 21.05 0.45 18.51
C GLN A 169 20.81 1.25 19.79
N ASN A 170 19.98 0.72 20.69
CA ASN A 170 19.78 1.32 22.00
C ASN A 170 20.87 0.90 23.00
N ASP A 171 20.83 1.45 24.22
CA ASP A 171 21.81 1.12 25.26
C ASP A 171 21.75 -0.33 25.75
N LYS A 172 20.68 -1.06 25.41
CA LYS A 172 20.52 -2.49 25.71
C LYS A 172 21.03 -3.40 24.57
N GLY A 173 21.57 -2.81 23.50
CA GLY A 173 22.03 -3.55 22.33
C GLY A 173 20.94 -3.93 21.32
N GLU A 174 19.67 -3.58 21.59
CA GLU A 174 18.56 -3.86 20.67
C GLU A 174 18.65 -2.95 19.44
N ILE A 175 18.49 -3.56 18.26
CA ILE A 175 18.60 -2.86 16.97
C ILE A 175 17.19 -2.56 16.45
N PHE A 176 16.98 -1.30 16.08
CA PHE A 176 15.76 -0.80 15.45
C PHE A 176 16.08 -0.24 14.08
N SER A 177 15.13 -0.41 13.17
CA SER A 177 15.24 0.04 11.80
C SER A 177 14.07 0.91 11.37
N PHE A 178 14.38 1.88 10.51
CA PHE A 178 13.42 2.62 9.70
C PHE A 178 13.87 2.51 8.26
N TRP A 179 12.96 2.18 7.35
CA TRP A 179 13.29 2.15 5.93
C TRP A 179 12.15 2.60 5.04
N VAL A 180 12.53 3.07 3.86
CA VAL A 180 11.65 3.48 2.77
C VAL A 180 12.25 2.96 1.48
N ILE A 181 11.42 2.34 0.64
CA ILE A 181 11.83 1.90 -0.69
C ILE A 181 11.00 2.61 -1.76
N THR A 182 11.69 3.05 -2.81
CA THR A 182 11.13 3.71 -3.99
C THR A 182 11.40 2.91 -5.26
N ASN A 183 10.58 3.13 -6.28
CA ASN A 183 10.84 2.62 -7.63
C ASN A 183 11.79 3.56 -8.42
N GLY A 184 12.03 3.25 -9.70
CA GLY A 184 12.90 4.05 -10.57
C GLY A 184 12.42 5.47 -10.88
N ASN A 185 11.19 5.83 -10.50
CA ASN A 185 10.62 7.18 -10.63
C ASN A 185 10.59 7.92 -9.27
N ASP A 186 11.32 7.43 -8.28
CA ASP A 186 11.36 7.97 -6.90
C ASP A 186 10.01 7.95 -6.17
N LEU A 187 9.08 7.12 -6.63
CA LEU A 187 7.78 6.93 -5.99
C LEU A 187 7.90 5.86 -4.90
N VAL A 188 7.47 6.18 -3.67
CA VAL A 188 7.52 5.28 -2.51
C VAL A 188 6.61 4.07 -2.73
N ILE A 189 7.16 2.87 -2.76
CA ILE A 189 6.36 1.65 -2.94
C ILE A 189 6.10 0.91 -1.63
N ASP A 190 6.99 1.08 -0.64
CA ASP A 190 6.82 0.52 0.69
C ASP A 190 7.67 1.29 1.72
N LYS A 191 7.29 1.20 2.98
CA LYS A 191 7.98 1.82 4.12
C LYS A 191 7.67 1.09 5.41
N HIS A 192 8.58 1.18 6.36
CA HIS A 192 8.43 0.55 7.67
C HIS A 192 9.20 1.31 8.74
N VAL A 193 8.72 1.22 9.96
CA VAL A 193 9.42 1.68 11.16
C VAL A 193 9.21 0.66 12.28
N ASP A 194 10.30 0.20 12.87
CA ASP A 194 10.22 -0.70 14.01
C ASP A 194 9.58 -0.02 15.22
N LYS A 195 8.78 -0.78 15.97
CA LYS A 195 8.21 -0.30 17.22
C LYS A 195 9.33 0.02 18.20
N GLY A 196 9.40 1.26 18.67
CA GLY A 196 10.47 1.73 19.56
C GLY A 196 11.66 2.35 18.83
N PHE A 197 11.61 2.49 17.50
CA PHE A 197 12.63 3.26 16.78
C PHE A 197 12.73 4.69 17.36
N PRO A 198 13.95 5.19 17.66
CA PRO A 198 14.12 6.50 18.28
C PRO A 198 13.58 7.63 17.39
N MET A 199 12.54 8.31 17.87
CA MET A 199 11.93 9.48 17.23
C MET A 199 12.19 10.74 18.07
N GLU A 200 12.15 11.88 17.39
CA GLU A 200 12.17 13.19 18.01
C GLU A 200 10.87 13.45 18.81
N LYS A 201 10.88 14.46 19.68
CA LYS A 201 9.70 14.81 20.52
C LYS A 201 8.42 15.07 19.72
N ASP A 202 8.56 15.53 18.48
CA ASP A 202 7.44 15.85 17.59
C ASP A 202 7.00 14.65 16.72
N GLY A 203 7.56 13.46 16.97
CA GLY A 203 7.29 12.24 16.21
C GLY A 203 8.02 12.14 14.88
N SER A 204 8.95 13.06 14.59
CA SER A 204 9.77 13.00 13.39
C SER A 204 10.94 12.03 13.54
N ILE A 205 11.34 11.43 12.43
CA ILE A 205 12.51 10.57 12.27
C ILE A 205 13.65 11.43 11.74
N LEU A 206 14.77 11.45 12.46
CA LEU A 206 15.98 12.10 12.02
C LEU A 206 16.59 11.33 10.85
N LEU A 207 16.77 11.99 9.71
CA LEU A 207 17.49 11.43 8.57
C LEU A 207 18.95 11.85 8.54
N TRP A 208 19.21 13.10 8.95
CA TRP A 208 20.50 13.81 9.08
C TRP A 208 20.32 14.90 10.16
N GLU A 209 21.40 15.54 10.61
CA GLU A 209 21.34 16.63 11.61
C GLU A 209 20.30 17.71 11.23
N ASP A 210 20.29 18.12 9.95
CA ASP A 210 19.47 19.20 9.41
C ASP A 210 18.19 18.71 8.70
N ARG A 211 17.92 17.40 8.70
CA ARG A 211 16.80 16.81 7.95
C ARG A 211 16.02 15.80 8.77
N LYS A 212 14.73 16.07 8.91
CA LYS A 212 13.75 15.22 9.61
C LYS A 212 12.59 14.87 8.69
N VAL A 213 11.93 13.75 8.94
CA VAL A 213 10.73 13.32 8.22
C VAL A 213 9.73 12.71 9.18
N ARG A 214 8.44 13.03 9.07
CA ARG A 214 7.42 12.29 9.83
C ARG A 214 7.00 11.07 9.05
N TYR A 215 6.95 9.91 9.72
CA TYR A 215 6.57 8.66 9.06
C TYR A 215 5.18 8.73 8.41
N SER A 216 4.24 9.45 9.03
CA SER A 216 2.88 9.68 8.53
C SER A 216 2.83 10.54 7.26
N GLU A 217 3.81 11.43 7.05
CA GLU A 217 3.85 12.36 5.91
C GLU A 217 4.50 11.73 4.67
N ILE A 218 5.11 10.56 4.80
CA ILE A 218 5.69 9.84 3.66
C ILE A 218 4.53 9.24 2.86
N GLU A 219 4.08 9.96 1.83
CA GLU A 219 3.05 9.47 0.93
C GLU A 219 3.55 8.21 0.21
N MET A 220 2.84 7.10 0.39
CA MET A 220 3.03 5.96 -0.48
C MET A 220 2.51 6.34 -1.86
N ASN A 221 3.19 5.86 -2.90
CA ASN A 221 2.68 5.88 -4.25
C ASN A 221 1.41 5.05 -4.30
N SER A 222 0.30 5.68 -3.95
CA SER A 222 -0.98 5.13 -4.31
C SER A 222 -1.07 5.34 -5.82
N VAL A 223 -0.98 4.22 -6.54
CA VAL A 223 -1.60 4.14 -7.87
C VAL A 223 -3.14 4.37 -7.76
N PHE A 224 -3.65 4.62 -6.55
CA PHE A 224 -5.05 4.77 -6.18
C PHE A 224 -5.20 5.92 -5.17
N ARG A 225 -5.20 7.16 -5.65
CA ARG A 225 -5.87 8.25 -4.92
C ARG A 225 -7.36 7.97 -5.03
N PHE A 226 -8.04 7.76 -3.91
CA PHE A 226 -9.50 7.79 -3.81
C PHE A 226 -9.91 9.14 -3.25
#